data_AF-A0A671DSQ7-F1
#
_entry.id   AF-A0A671DSQ7-F1
#
_cell.length_a   1.000
_cell.length_b   1.000
_cell.length_c   1.000
_cell.angle_alpha   90.00
_cell.angle_beta   90.00
_cell.angle_gamma   90.00
#
_symmetry.space_group_name_H-M   'P 1'
#
loop_
_entity.id
_entity.type
_entity.pdbx_description
1 polymer ?
#
loop_
_entity_poly.entity_id
_entity_poly.type
_entity_poly.pdbx_seq_one_letter_code
_entity_poly.pdbx_strand_id
1 'polypeptide(L)' 'DRGLEWPSCQVYELNGTIHNQEWSVKTYKEVACMFAKKHPGFIGIKIIYSDHRWGVRTLATPCTTTKRL' A
#
# COMPACT_ATOMS: atom_id res chain seq x y z
N ASP A 1 21.74 -9.37 -7.74
CA ASP A 1 20.64 -10.34 -7.73
C ASP A 1 19.60 -10.08 -6.62
N ARG A 2 19.20 -8.82 -6.42
CA ARG A 2 17.94 -8.38 -5.77
C ARG A 2 17.76 -6.93 -6.22
N GLY A 3 17.12 -6.77 -7.37
CA GLY A 3 16.78 -5.47 -7.93
C GLY A 3 15.85 -4.73 -6.98
N LEU A 4 16.02 -3.42 -6.90
CA LEU A 4 15.24 -2.51 -6.07
C LEU A 4 13.79 -2.46 -6.56
N GLU A 5 13.01 -3.48 -6.22
CA GLU A 5 11.57 -3.32 -6.02
C GLU A 5 11.43 -2.41 -4.80
N TRP A 6 11.08 -1.15 -5.01
CA TRP A 6 10.59 -0.30 -3.95
C TRP A 6 9.07 -0.45 -3.93
N PRO A 7 8.48 -1.39 -3.18
CA PRO A 7 7.05 -1.32 -2.94
C PRO A 7 6.82 -0.02 -2.17
N SER A 8 6.05 0.87 -2.78
CA SER A 8 5.88 2.27 -2.39
C SER A 8 5.27 2.49 -0.99
N CYS A 9 4.93 1.42 -0.27
CA CYS A 9 4.34 1.47 1.06
C CYS A 9 4.79 0.27 1.92
N GLN A 10 6.09 0.20 2.25
CA GLN A 10 6.61 -0.72 3.28
C GLN A 10 6.47 -0.10 4.66
N VAL A 11 5.78 -0.79 5.56
CA VAL A 11 5.82 -0.48 7.00
C VAL A 11 6.80 -1.45 7.64
N TYR A 12 7.67 -0.95 8.51
CA TYR A 12 8.73 -1.74 9.13
C TYR A 12 8.66 -1.64 10.65
N GLU A 13 9.10 -2.71 11.30
CA GLU A 13 9.26 -2.81 12.75
C GLU A 13 10.73 -2.65 13.16
N LEU A 14 10.98 -2.35 14.44
CA LEU A 14 12.35 -2.21 14.96
C LEU A 14 13.19 -3.50 14.83
N ASN A 15 12.54 -4.67 14.84
CA ASN A 15 13.20 -5.96 14.65
C ASN A 15 13.55 -6.29 13.18
N GLY A 16 13.28 -5.37 12.25
CA GLY A 16 13.54 -5.55 10.83
C GLY A 16 12.45 -6.31 10.07
N THR A 17 11.32 -6.63 10.70
CA THR A 17 10.15 -7.18 9.98
C THR A 17 9.60 -6.12 9.04
N ILE A 18 9.37 -6.50 7.78
CA ILE A 18 8.77 -5.65 6.76
C ILE A 18 7.38 -6.19 6.45
N HIS A 19 6.37 -5.32 6.56
CA HIS A 19 4.99 -5.64 6.26
C HIS A 19 4.65 -5.37 4.80
N ASN A 20 3.76 -6.19 4.24
CA ASN A 20 3.28 -6.08 2.87
C ASN A 20 2.11 -5.08 2.74
N GLN A 21 1.64 -4.89 1.51
CA GLN A 21 0.55 -3.95 1.23
C GLN A 21 -0.76 -4.36 1.90
N GLU A 22 -1.09 -5.65 1.95
CA GLU A 22 -2.31 -6.14 2.61
C GLU A 22 -2.33 -5.77 4.09
N TRP A 23 -1.18 -5.90 4.76
CA TRP A 23 -1.01 -5.47 6.14
C TRP A 23 -1.29 -3.96 6.28
N SER A 24 -0.71 -3.13 5.42
CA SER A 24 -0.93 -1.67 5.46
C SER A 24 -2.40 -1.29 5.31
N VAL A 25 -3.11 -1.88 4.34
CA VAL A 25 -4.55 -1.62 4.12
C VAL A 25 -5.38 -2.04 5.35
N LYS A 26 -5.06 -3.19 5.94
CA LYS A 26 -5.70 -3.67 7.17
C LYS A 26 -5.48 -2.70 8.33
N THR A 27 -4.23 -2.27 8.53
CA THR A 27 -3.87 -1.32 9.59
C THR A 27 -4.60 0.00 9.44
N TYR A 28 -4.66 0.57 8.23
CA TYR A 28 -5.44 1.80 7.98
C TYR A 28 -6.92 1.64 8.35
N LYS A 29 -7.53 0.51 8.00
CA LYS A 29 -8.92 0.21 8.39
C LYS A 29 -9.06 0.15 9.92
N GLU A 30 -8.18 -0.56 10.61
CA GLU A 30 -8.21 -0.70 12.06
C GLU A 30 -8.07 0.64 12.78
N VAL A 31 -7.10 1.46 12.36
CA VAL A 31 -6.87 2.80 12.91
C VAL A 31 -8.08 3.71 12.66
N ALA A 32 -8.63 3.70 11.43
CA ALA A 32 -9.83 4.50 11.12
C ALA A 32 -11.04 4.08 11.96
N CYS A 33 -11.25 2.77 12.17
CA CYS A 33 -12.31 2.27 13.04
C CYS A 33 -12.09 2.69 14.51
N MET A 34 -10.86 2.62 15.03
CA MET A 34 -10.56 3.08 16.38
C MET A 34 -10.80 4.59 16.55
N PHE A 35 -10.46 5.38 15.53
CA PHE A 35 -10.71 6.82 15.52
C PHE A 35 -12.22 7.13 15.51
N ALA A 36 -12.98 6.46 14.64
CA ALA A 36 -14.43 6.65 14.54
C ALA A 36 -15.17 6.42 15.87
N LYS A 37 -14.70 5.48 16.71
CA LYS A 37 -15.28 5.24 18.06
C LYS A 37 -15.26 6.47 18.96
N LYS A 38 -14.28 7.35 18.82
CA LYS A 38 -14.14 8.57 19.62
C LYS A 38 -14.69 9.82 18.91
N HIS A 39 -14.99 9.71 17.61
CA HIS A 39 -15.39 10.82 16.76
C HIS A 39 -16.62 10.44 15.92
N PRO A 40 -17.85 10.55 16.46
CA PRO A 40 -19.07 10.08 15.79
C PRO A 40 -19.42 10.82 14.48
N GLY A 41 -18.86 12.02 14.26
CA GLY A 41 -18.97 12.74 12.99
C GLY A 41 -17.99 12.28 11.91
N PHE A 42 -17.07 11.38 12.24
CA PHE A 42 -16.08 10.86 11.30
C PHE A 42 -16.62 9.63 10.56
N ILE A 43 -16.75 9.76 9.24
CA ILE A 43 -17.32 8.71 8.39
C ILE A 43 -16.30 7.59 8.11
N GLY A 44 -15.01 7.93 7.96
CA GLY A 44 -13.96 6.97 7.65
C GLY A 44 -12.91 7.49 6.68
N ILE A 45 -12.14 6.57 6.10
CA ILE A 45 -11.13 6.84 5.07
C ILE A 45 -11.27 5.87 3.90
N LYS A 46 -10.73 6.26 2.74
CA LYS A 46 -10.57 5.39 1.58
C LYS A 46 -9.16 5.55 1.03
N ILE A 47 -8.54 4.44 0.65
CA ILE A 47 -7.18 4.43 0.12
C ILE A 47 -7.28 4.40 -1.41
N ILE A 48 -6.60 5.34 -2.08
CA ILE A 48 -6.33 5.27 -3.51
C ILE A 48 -4.89 4.79 -3.64
N TYR A 49 -4.72 3.58 -4.18
CA TYR A 49 -3.38 3.05 -4.40
C TYR A 49 -2.74 3.72 -5.61
N SER A 50 -1.48 4.12 -5.47
CA SER A 50 -0.70 4.77 -6.52
C SER A 50 0.75 4.33 -6.44
N ASP A 51 1.39 4.21 -7.59
CA ASP A 51 2.81 3.91 -7.72
C ASP A 51 3.55 5.08 -8.42
N HIS A 52 4.88 5.08 -8.33
CA HIS A 52 5.69 6.11 -8.95
C HIS A 52 5.72 5.94 -10.48
N ARG A 53 5.22 6.95 -11.21
CA ARG A 53 5.11 6.94 -12.68
C ARG A 53 6.45 6.72 -13.42
N TRP A 54 7.58 6.99 -12.76
CA TRP A 54 8.94 6.81 -13.31
C TRP A 54 9.79 5.80 -12.53
N GLY A 55 9.20 4.74 -11.99
CA GLY A 55 9.98 3.61 -11.46
C GLY A 55 10.99 3.12 -12.48
N VAL A 56 12.22 2.83 -12.03
CA VAL A 56 13.32 2.32 -12.87
C VAL A 56 12.80 1.14 -13.69
N ARG A 57 12.59 1.37 -15.00
CA ARG A 57 12.39 0.32 -15.99
C ARG A 57 13.74 -0.36 -16.22
N THR A 58 14.06 -1.36 -15.41
CA THR A 58 15.00 -2.39 -15.85
C THR A 58 14.20 -3.56 -16.41
N LEU A 59 14.03 -3.50 -17.73
CA LEU A 59 13.88 -4.60 -18.69
C LEU A 59 12.92 -5.74 -18.31
N ALA A 60 11.79 -5.75 -19.02
CA ALA A 60 10.97 -6.93 -19.35
C ALA A 60 10.10 -7.53 -18.23
N THR A 61 9.02 -6.83 -17.86
CA THR A 61 7.71 -7.48 -17.72
C THR A 61 6.71 -6.74 -18.59
N PRO A 62 6.04 -7.41 -19.56
CA PRO A 62 4.95 -6.80 -20.29
C PRO A 62 3.88 -6.39 -19.30
N CYS A 63 3.46 -5.13 -19.37
CA CYS A 63 2.27 -4.68 -18.69
C CYS A 63 1.07 -5.42 -19.29
N THR A 64 0.66 -6.54 -18.71
CA THR A 64 -0.60 -7.19 -19.05
C THR A 64 -1.73 -6.38 -18.44
N THR A 65 -1.97 -5.19 -19.00
CA THR A 65 -3.23 -4.47 -18.79
C THR A 65 -4.31 -5.24 -19.55
N THR A 66 -4.86 -6.27 -18.93
CA THR A 66 -6.20 -6.72 -19.30
C THR A 66 -7.17 -5.75 -18.66
N LYS A 67 -7.49 -4.64 -19.36
CA LYS A 67 -8.77 -3.97 -19.13
C LYS A 67 -9.85 -4.97 -19.53
N ARG A 68 -10.41 -5.68 -18.55
CA ARG A 68 -11.73 -6.29 -18.73
C ARG A 68 -12.74 -5.20 -18.37
N LEU A 69 -13.34 -4.62 -19.41
CA LEU A 69 -14.62 -3.91 -19.30
C LEU A 69 -15.71 -4.92 -18.90
#